data_AF-A0A139PDP2-F1
#
_entry.id   AF-A0A139PDP2-F1
#
_cell.length_a   1.000
_cell.length_b   1.000
_cell.length_c   1.000
_cell.angle_alpha   90.00
_cell.angle_beta   90.00
_cell.angle_gamma   90.00
#
_symmetry.space_group_name_H-M   'P 1'
#
loop_
_entity.id
_entity.type
_entity.pdbx_description
1 polymer ?
#
loop_
_entity_poly.entity_id
_entity_poly.type
_entity_poly.pdbx_seq_one_letter_code
_entity_poly.pdbx_strand_id
1 'polypeptide(L)'
;MLLGVFDELLELVKDTQEYNPEYNYGTYQIELEINTSYKDSNDKKIFNNEKVNTKLKELKTRLADYYENELESKLFEYELLK
;
A
#
# COMPACT_ATOMS: atom_id res chain seq x y z
N MET A 1 12.44 -7.46 1.48
CA MET A 1 12.89 -6.07 1.74
C MET A 1 11.71 -5.14 1.43
N LEU A 2 11.46 -4.09 2.21
CA LEU A 2 10.31 -3.18 2.03
C LEU A 2 10.24 -2.54 0.63
N LEU A 3 11.39 -2.06 0.13
CA LEU A 3 11.47 -1.43 -1.20
C LEU A 3 11.05 -2.40 -2.31
N GLY A 4 11.51 -3.66 -2.27
CA GLY A 4 11.08 -4.65 -3.27
C GLY A 4 9.57 -4.93 -3.27
N VAL A 5 8.92 -4.90 -2.11
CA VAL A 5 7.45 -5.05 -2.04
C VAL A 5 6.75 -3.82 -2.62
N PHE A 6 7.30 -2.63 -2.43
CA PHE A 6 6.80 -1.41 -3.04
C PHE A 6 7.01 -1.38 -4.55
N ASP A 7 8.17 -1.83 -5.04
CA ASP A 7 8.45 -1.94 -6.47
C ASP A 7 7.48 -2.91 -7.15
N GLU A 8 7.26 -4.09 -6.55
CA GLU A 8 6.25 -5.06 -7.02
C GLU A 8 4.84 -4.46 -7.03
N LEU A 9 4.49 -3.67 -6.00
CA LEU A 9 3.21 -2.97 -5.96
C LEU A 9 3.07 -1.98 -7.11
N LEU A 10 4.12 -1.20 -7.40
CA LEU A 10 4.09 -0.21 -8.47
C LEU A 10 3.98 -0.85 -9.85
N GLU A 11 4.63 -1.98 -10.09
CA GLU A 11 4.46 -2.75 -11.33
C GLU A 11 3.00 -3.22 -11.48
N LEU A 12 2.40 -3.76 -10.42
CA LEU A 12 0.98 -4.14 -10.45
C LEU A 12 0.04 -2.95 -10.66
N VAL A 13 0.38 -1.77 -10.13
CA VAL A 13 -0.40 -0.54 -10.33
C VAL A 13 -0.35 -0.09 -11.79
N LYS A 14 0.81 -0.15 -12.45
CA LYS A 14 0.96 0.25 -13.87
C LYS A 14 0.12 -0.60 -14.82
N ASP A 15 -0.20 -1.83 -14.43
CA ASP A 15 -1.02 -2.76 -15.22
C ASP A 15 -2.53 -2.53 -15.06
N THR A 16 -2.95 -1.61 -14.20
CA THR A 16 -4.38 -1.33 -13.94
C THR A 16 -4.99 -0.36 -14.95
N GLN A 17 -6.31 -0.38 -15.10
CA GLN A 17 -7.01 0.53 -16.02
C GLN A 17 -7.00 1.99 -15.53
N GLU A 18 -6.93 2.16 -14.21
CA GLU A 18 -6.96 3.46 -13.53
C GLU A 18 -5.60 4.17 -13.51
N TYR A 19 -4.53 3.49 -13.95
CA TYR A 19 -3.19 4.06 -13.94
C TYR A 19 -3.07 5.27 -14.89
N ASN A 20 -2.55 6.37 -14.34
CA ASN A 20 -2.18 7.56 -15.10
C ASN A 20 -0.66 7.78 -15.02
N PRO A 21 0.08 7.71 -16.14
CA PRO A 21 1.54 7.92 -16.15
C PRO A 21 1.98 9.34 -15.79
N GLU A 22 1.07 10.33 -15.76
CA GLU A 22 1.38 11.69 -15.29
C GLU A 22 1.46 11.78 -13.76
N TYR A 23 0.99 10.76 -13.03
CA TYR A 23 0.92 10.76 -11.58
C TYR A 23 2.03 9.93 -10.93
N ASN A 24 2.51 10.43 -9.79
CA ASN A 24 3.38 9.66 -8.90
C ASN A 24 2.52 8.99 -7.83
N TYR A 25 2.49 7.66 -7.84
CA TYR A 25 1.65 6.88 -6.94
C TYR A 25 2.38 6.58 -5.62
N GLY A 26 1.90 7.19 -4.54
CA GLY A 26 2.17 6.76 -3.17
C GLY A 26 1.09 5.80 -2.66
N THR A 27 1.32 5.16 -1.52
CA THR A 27 0.36 4.20 -0.91
C THR A 27 -1.03 4.80 -0.67
N TYR A 28 -1.11 6.09 -0.34
CA TYR A 28 -2.38 6.81 -0.18
C TYR A 28 -3.13 6.93 -1.52
N GLN A 29 -2.45 7.38 -2.57
CA GLN A 29 -3.04 7.52 -3.90
C GLN A 29 -3.51 6.17 -4.44
N ILE A 30 -2.69 5.13 -4.26
CA ILE A 30 -3.02 3.76 -4.66
C ILE A 30 -4.28 3.27 -3.94
N GLU A 31 -4.43 3.53 -2.64
CA GLU A 31 -5.63 3.13 -1.89
C GLU A 31 -6.91 3.79 -2.44
N LEU A 32 -6.83 5.07 -2.80
CA LEU A 32 -8.00 5.85 -3.24
C LEU A 32 -8.40 5.56 -4.69
N GLU A 33 -7.42 5.51 -5.59
CA GLU A 33 -7.68 5.55 -7.03
C GLU A 33 -7.54 4.19 -7.70
N ILE A 34 -6.70 3.31 -7.17
CA ILE A 34 -6.38 2.02 -7.79
C ILE A 34 -6.99 0.85 -7.02
N ASN A 35 -6.94 0.87 -5.68
CA ASN A 35 -7.47 -0.18 -4.80
C ASN A 35 -8.99 -0.06 -4.58
N THR A 36 -9.72 0.29 -5.64
CA THR A 36 -11.16 0.51 -5.61
C THR A 36 -11.92 -0.82 -5.54
N SER A 37 -13.18 -0.75 -5.12
CA SER A 37 -14.01 -1.94 -4.92
C SER A 37 -15.48 -1.64 -5.14
N TYR A 38 -16.24 -2.67 -5.48
CA TYR A 38 -17.69 -2.64 -5.51
C TYR A 38 -18.28 -3.72 -4.60
N LYS A 39 -19.60 -3.68 -4.41
CA LYS A 39 -20.34 -4.75 -3.75
C LYS A 39 -21.06 -5.60 -4.79
N ASP A 40 -20.96 -6.91 -4.66
CA ASP A 40 -21.73 -7.84 -5.49
C ASP A 40 -23.21 -7.91 -5.06
N SER A 41 -23.98 -8.78 -5.70
CA SER A 41 -25.40 -9.01 -5.40
C SER A 41 -25.67 -9.56 -4.00
N ASN A 42 -24.64 -10.06 -3.30
CA ASN A 42 -24.70 -10.59 -1.94
C ASN A 42 -24.05 -9.64 -0.92
N ASP A 43 -23.90 -8.35 -1.25
CA ASP A 43 -23.24 -7.34 -0.43
C ASP A 43 -21.74 -7.61 -0.12
N LYS A 44 -21.11 -8.55 -0.83
CA LYS A 44 -19.69 -8.87 -0.64
C LYS A 44 -18.83 -7.83 -1.36
N LYS A 45 -17.83 -7.29 -0.64
CA LYS A 45 -16.82 -6.36 -1.20
C LYS A 45 -15.87 -7.12 -2.12
N ILE A 46 -15.86 -6.75 -3.40
CA ILE A 46 -14.96 -7.28 -4.43
C ILE A 46 -14.03 -6.14 -4.88
N PHE A 47 -12.72 -6.39 -4.86
CA PHE A 47 -11.74 -5.40 -5.29
C PHE A 47 -11.57 -5.47 -6.80
N ASN A 48 -11.51 -4.31 -7.46
CA ASN A 48 -11.27 -4.23 -8.90
C ASN A 48 -9.87 -4.75 -9.27
N ASN A 49 -8.89 -4.49 -8.39
CA ASN A 49 -7.49 -4.87 -8.56
C ASN A 49 -7.03 -5.76 -7.38
N GLU A 50 -7.42 -7.05 -7.36
CA GLU A 50 -7.14 -7.96 -6.23
C GLU A 50 -5.65 -8.12 -5.88
N LYS A 51 -4.79 -8.17 -6.90
CA LYS A 51 -3.34 -8.27 -6.72
C LYS A 51 -2.77 -7.01 -6.06
N VAL A 52 -3.22 -5.83 -6.51
CA VAL A 52 -2.85 -4.54 -5.91
C VAL A 52 -3.30 -4.50 -4.45
N ASN A 53 -4.55 -4.87 -4.15
CA ASN A 53 -5.05 -4.94 -2.76
C ASN A 53 -4.19 -5.83 -1.88
N THR A 54 -3.82 -7.01 -2.38
CA THR A 54 -3.04 -8.00 -1.63
C THR A 54 -1.64 -7.46 -1.34
N LYS A 55 -0.97 -6.93 -2.37
CA LYS A 55 0.39 -6.39 -2.23
C LYS A 55 0.44 -5.12 -1.40
N LEU A 56 -0.57 -4.25 -1.50
CA LEU A 56 -0.70 -3.03 -0.69
C LEU A 56 -0.89 -3.37 0.79
N LYS A 57 -1.69 -4.38 1.11
CA LYS A 57 -1.83 -4.88 2.49
C LYS A 57 -0.52 -5.44 3.03
N GLU A 58 0.16 -6.27 2.23
CA GLU A 58 1.47 -6.81 2.61
C GLU A 58 2.46 -5.69 2.93
N LEU A 59 2.55 -4.65 2.08
CA LEU A 59 3.41 -3.50 2.31
C LEU A 59 3.05 -2.77 3.60
N LYS A 60 1.76 -2.50 3.85
CA LYS A 60 1.30 -1.82 5.07
C LYS A 60 1.64 -2.61 6.34
N THR A 61 1.46 -3.92 6.33
CA THR A 61 1.84 -4.78 7.46
C THR A 61 3.34 -4.70 7.72
N ARG A 62 4.17 -4.87 6.68
CA ARG A 62 5.63 -4.81 6.85
C ARG A 62 6.12 -3.43 7.29
N LEU A 63 5.45 -2.35 6.87
CA LEU A 63 5.77 -0.99 7.31
C LEU A 63 5.45 -0.78 8.79
N ALA A 64 4.32 -1.30 9.27
CA ALA A 64 3.97 -1.28 10.70
C ALA A 64 4.99 -2.07 11.51
N ASP A 65 5.32 -3.30 11.06
CA ASP A 65 6.33 -4.14 11.73
C ASP A 65 7.69 -3.43 11.79
N TYR A 66 8.13 -2.79 10.70
CA TYR A 66 9.39 -2.04 10.68
C TYR A 66 9.35 -0.82 11.60
N TYR A 67 8.22 -0.10 11.63
CA TYR A 67 8.05 1.04 12.53
C TYR A 67 8.22 0.59 13.98
N GLU A 68 7.48 -0.42 14.41
CA GLU A 68 7.45 -0.89 15.80
C GLU A 68 8.79 -1.50 16.23
N ASN A 69 9.40 -2.32 15.39
CA ASN A 69 10.56 -3.12 15.82
C ASN A 69 11.91 -2.43 15.58
N GLU A 70 12.00 -1.51 14.62
CA GLU A 70 13.28 -0.92 14.20
C GLU A 70 13.31 0.60 14.37
N LEU A 71 12.29 1.29 13.87
CA LEU A 71 12.31 2.75 13.77
C LEU A 71 11.93 3.45 15.07
N GLU A 72 10.90 2.97 15.77
CA GLU A 72 10.34 3.61 16.96
C GLU A 72 11.40 3.82 18.04
N SER A 73 12.19 2.78 18.34
CA SER A 73 13.28 2.85 19.32
C SER A 73 14.30 3.94 18.97
N LYS A 74 14.62 4.11 17.67
CA LYS A 74 15.52 5.15 17.18
C LYS A 74 14.90 6.54 17.27
N LEU A 75 13.61 6.67 17.00
CA LEU A 75 12.92 7.95 17.12
C LEU A 75 12.91 8.45 18.58
N PHE A 76 12.76 7.54 19.56
CA PHE A 76 12.92 7.89 20.97
C PHE A 76 14.38 8.19 21.34
N GLU A 77 15.36 7.41 20.85
CA GLU A 77 16.80 7.67 21.06
C GLU A 77 17.21 9.07 20.63
N TYR A 78 16.67 9.55 19.51
CA TYR A 78 16.94 10.88 18.97
C TYR A 78 15.95 11.97 19.41
N GLU A 79 15.07 11.69 20.39
CA GLU A 79 14.05 12.62 20.90
C GLU A 79 13.13 13.23 19.81
N LEU A 80 12.92 12.50 18.71
CA LEU A 80 12.01 12.87 17.62
C LEU A 80 10.55 12.53 17.96
N LEU A 81 10.35 11.60 18.89
CA LEU A 81 9.10 11.32 19.57
C LEU A 81 9.26 11.64 21.07
N LYS A 82 8.15 12.04 21.70
CA LYS A 82 8.10 12.44 23.13
C LYS A 82 7.45 11.37 23.98
#